data_AF-A0A8F4FWP6-F1
#
_entry.id   AF-A0A8F4FWP6-F1
#
_cell.length_a   1.000
_cell.length_b   1.000
_cell.length_c   1.000
_cell.angle_alpha   90.00
_cell.angle_beta   90.00
_cell.angle_gamma   90.00
#
_symmetry.space_group_name_H-M   'P 1'
#
loop_
_entity.id
_entity.type
_entity.pdbx_description
1 polymer ?
#
loop_
_entity_poly.entity_id
_entity_poly.type
_entity_poly.pdbx_seq_one_letter_code
_entity_poly.pdbx_strand_id
1 'polypeptide(L)'
;MLASLPLIAADGIPTHVVGYVAGGLLPILLVGLVRRIDLDRRRSPYYRPVSLVRPALVVLLVASLVAAGLHIWPIATELSR
;
A
#
# COMPACT_ATOMS: atom_id res chain seq x y z
N MET A 1 4.34 23.52 -22.33
CA MET A 1 4.28 22.35 -21.40
C MET A 1 4.38 22.71 -19.92
N LEU A 2 4.75 23.96 -19.54
CA LEU A 2 4.81 24.41 -18.14
C LEU A 2 3.47 24.93 -17.57
N ALA A 3 2.52 25.31 -18.44
CA ALA A 3 1.22 25.86 -18.02
C ALA A 3 0.24 24.83 -17.45
N SER A 4 0.48 23.53 -17.67
CA SER A 4 -0.34 22.43 -17.14
C SER A 4 0.14 21.93 -15.78
N LEU A 5 1.33 22.33 -15.32
CA LEU A 5 1.86 21.91 -14.01
C LEU A 5 1.00 22.38 -12.82
N PRO A 6 0.51 23.64 -12.80
CA PRO A 6 -0.39 24.10 -11.74
C PRO A 6 -1.74 23.40 -11.78
N LEU A 7 -2.25 23.05 -12.97
CA LEU A 7 -3.53 22.38 -13.14
C LEU A 7 -3.46 20.92 -12.65
N ILE A 8 -2.39 20.21 -12.97
CA ILE A 8 -2.12 18.85 -12.46
C ILE A 8 -1.90 18.86 -10.93
N ALA A 9 -1.30 19.91 -10.39
CA ALA A 9 -1.16 20.08 -8.94
C ALA A 9 -2.47 20.46 -8.24
N ALA A 10 -3.37 21.19 -8.93
CA ALA A 10 -4.68 21.58 -8.43
C ALA A 10 -5.73 20.44 -8.52
N ASP A 11 -5.61 19.53 -9.49
CA ASP A 11 -6.52 18.40 -9.71
C ASP A 11 -6.30 17.22 -8.74
N GLY A 12 -5.45 17.37 -7.71
CA GLY A 12 -5.24 16.33 -6.69
C GLY A 12 -4.56 15.04 -7.18
N ILE A 13 -4.22 14.93 -8.46
CA ILE A 13 -3.56 13.78 -9.10
C ILE A 13 -2.32 13.30 -8.32
N PRO A 14 -1.39 14.18 -7.87
CA PRO A 14 -0.23 13.75 -7.09
C PRO A 14 -0.63 13.07 -5.78
N THR A 15 -1.66 13.57 -5.12
CA THR A 15 -2.20 13.02 -3.87
C THR A 15 -2.80 11.64 -4.08
N HIS A 16 -3.49 11.42 -5.20
CA HIS A 16 -4.03 10.12 -5.57
C HIS A 16 -2.93 9.11 -5.92
N VAL A 17 -1.90 9.52 -6.66
CA VAL A 17 -0.74 8.66 -6.97
C VAL A 17 0.02 8.28 -5.71
N VAL A 18 0.25 9.24 -4.81
CA VAL A 18 0.88 8.97 -3.50
C VAL A 18 0.02 8.02 -2.68
N GLY A 19 -1.30 8.21 -2.64
CA GLY A 19 -2.23 7.32 -1.97
C GLY A 19 -2.24 5.90 -2.54
N TYR A 20 -2.14 5.76 -3.86
CA TYR A 20 -2.03 4.46 -4.52
C TYR A 20 -0.70 3.75 -4.19
N VAL A 21 0.41 4.47 -4.25
CA VAL A 21 1.74 3.89 -3.97
C VAL A 21 1.86 3.54 -2.48
N ALA A 22 1.45 4.44 -1.59
CA ALA A 22 1.55 4.25 -0.14
C ALA A 22 0.50 3.28 0.41
N GLY A 23 -0.73 3.32 -0.11
CA GLY A 23 -1.84 2.48 0.33
C GLY A 23 -1.91 1.12 -0.36
N GLY A 24 -1.49 1.02 -1.62
CA GLY A 24 -1.58 -0.22 -2.40
C GLY A 24 -0.24 -0.93 -2.54
N LEU A 25 0.71 -0.28 -3.22
CA LEU A 25 1.94 -0.94 -3.67
C LEU A 25 2.90 -1.26 -2.51
N LEU A 26 3.24 -0.26 -1.69
CA LEU A 26 4.18 -0.42 -0.58
C LEU A 26 3.75 -1.52 0.41
N PRO A 27 2.47 -1.61 0.82
CA PRO A 27 2.04 -2.64 1.76
C PRO A 27 2.08 -4.06 1.20
N ILE A 28 1.73 -4.25 -0.08
CA ILE A 28 1.86 -5.55 -0.75
C ILE A 28 3.32 -6.01 -0.74
N LEU A 29 4.24 -5.11 -1.09
CA LEU A 29 5.67 -5.40 -1.08
C LEU A 29 6.18 -5.70 0.33
N LEU A 30 5.74 -4.94 1.33
CA LEU A 30 6.05 -5.17 2.75
C LEU A 30 5.58 -6.55 3.22
N VAL A 31 4.33 -6.93 2.94
CA VAL A 31 3.80 -8.25 3.30
C VAL A 31 4.60 -9.36 2.63
N GLY A 32 4.93 -9.22 1.34
CA GLY A 32 5.75 -10.18 0.61
C GLY A 32 7.15 -10.33 1.23
N LEU A 33 7.81 -9.21 1.54
CA LEU A 33 9.14 -9.18 2.14
C LEU A 33 9.15 -9.81 3.53
N VAL A 34 8.22 -9.43 4.41
CA VAL A 34 8.12 -10.00 5.77
C VAL A 34 7.85 -11.50 5.70
N ARG A 35 6.99 -11.95 4.78
CA ARG A 35 6.72 -13.38 4.60
C ARG A 35 7.94 -14.14 4.11
N ARG A 36 8.73 -13.57 3.19
CA ARG A 36 10.00 -14.15 2.75
C ARG A 36 10.99 -14.28 3.90
N ILE A 37 11.15 -13.22 4.70
CA ILE A 37 12.03 -13.23 5.88
C ILE A 37 11.56 -14.26 6.90
N ASP A 38 10.26 -14.37 7.20
CA ASP A 38 9.75 -15.39 8.13
C ASP A 38 10.04 -16.81 7.63
N LEU A 39 9.86 -17.08 6.33
CA LEU A 39 10.18 -18.38 5.73
C LEU A 39 11.68 -18.70 5.83
N ASP A 40 12.54 -17.73 5.58
CA ASP A 40 13.99 -17.90 5.74
C ASP A 40 14.37 -18.12 7.21
N ARG A 41 13.74 -17.41 8.14
CA ARG A 41 13.99 -17.58 9.59
C ARG A 41 13.58 -18.97 10.10
N ARG A 42 12.52 -19.58 9.54
CA ARG A 42 12.08 -20.95 9.90
C ARG A 42 13.11 -22.03 9.56
N ARG A 43 14.08 -21.73 8.68
CA ARG A 43 15.19 -22.64 8.38
C ARG A 43 16.29 -22.63 9.45
N SER A 44 16.26 -21.66 10.36
CA SER A 44 17.21 -21.58 11.46
C SER A 44 16.82 -22.51 12.61
N PRO A 45 17.76 -23.27 13.20
CA PRO A 45 17.50 -24.07 14.39
C PRO A 45 17.18 -23.21 15.63
N TYR A 46 17.46 -21.91 15.59
CA TYR A 46 17.14 -20.95 16.65
C TYR A 46 15.83 -20.20 16.43
N TYR A 47 14.99 -20.66 15.51
CA TYR A 47 13.71 -19.99 15.21
C TYR A 47 12.82 -19.93 16.45
N ARG A 48 12.31 -18.74 16.75
CA ARG A 48 11.25 -18.52 17.74
C ARG A 48 10.03 -17.93 17.03
N PRO A 49 8.87 -18.59 17.09
CA PRO A 49 7.66 -18.09 16.46
C PRO A 49 7.18 -16.83 17.19
N VAL A 50 6.94 -15.75 16.43
CA VAL A 50 6.30 -14.54 16.93
C VAL A 50 4.84 -14.56 16.50
N SER A 51 3.94 -14.86 17.43
CA SER A 51 2.51 -15.05 17.17
C SER A 51 1.82 -13.81 16.59
N LEU A 52 2.36 -12.62 16.86
CA LEU A 52 1.77 -11.34 16.44
C LEU A 52 2.09 -10.93 14.99
N VAL A 53 3.09 -11.54 14.34
CA VAL A 53 3.49 -11.13 12.97
C VAL A 53 2.36 -11.37 11.98
N ARG A 54 1.72 -12.55 12.04
CA ARG A 54 0.62 -12.90 11.13
C ARG A 54 -0.59 -11.96 11.26
N PRO A 55 -1.16 -11.71 12.46
CA PRO A 55 -2.28 -10.79 12.58
C PRO A 55 -1.89 -9.35 12.22
N ALA A 56 -0.68 -8.89 12.56
CA ALA A 56 -0.21 -7.55 12.17
C ALA A 56 -0.16 -7.38 10.64
N LEU A 57 0.32 -8.39 9.90
CA LEU A 57 0.32 -8.36 8.43
C LEU A 57 -1.09 -8.35 7.84
N VAL A 58 -2.04 -9.06 8.45
CA VAL A 58 -3.45 -9.04 8.01
C VAL A 58 -4.05 -7.66 8.23
N VAL A 59 -3.84 -7.07 9.40
CA VAL A 59 -4.31 -5.71 9.72
C VAL A 59 -3.70 -4.70 8.76
N LEU A 60 -2.40 -4.79 8.50
CA LEU A 60 -1.72 -3.95 7.52
C LEU A 60 -2.38 -4.09 6.14
N LEU A 61 -2.58 -5.32 5.66
CA LEU A 61 -3.18 -5.57 4.35
C LEU A 61 -4.59 -4.96 4.23
N VAL A 62 -5.43 -5.10 5.25
CA VAL A 62 -6.80 -4.55 5.26
C VAL A 62 -6.75 -3.02 5.29
N ALA A 63 -5.93 -2.42 6.17
CA ALA A 63 -5.78 -0.97 6.25
C ALA A 63 -5.31 -0.38 4.91
N SER A 64 -4.39 -1.07 4.26
CA SER A 64 -3.85 -0.74 2.94
C SER A 64 -4.91 -0.83 1.84
N LEU A 65 -5.72 -1.89 1.82
CA LEU A 65 -6.83 -2.01 0.87
C LEU A 65 -7.85 -0.86 1.03
N VAL A 66 -8.19 -0.52 2.28
CA VAL A 66 -9.10 0.60 2.58
C VAL A 66 -8.48 1.93 2.14
N ALA A 67 -7.22 2.18 2.49
CA ALA A 67 -6.51 3.39 2.11
C ALA A 67 -6.41 3.54 0.58
N ALA A 68 -6.07 2.47 -0.14
CA ALA A 68 -6.04 2.45 -1.59
C ALA A 68 -7.44 2.73 -2.17
N GLY A 69 -8.48 2.07 -1.66
CA GLY A 69 -9.87 2.31 -2.09
C GLY A 69 -10.30 3.75 -1.92
N LEU A 70 -10.01 4.38 -0.77
CA LEU A 70 -10.32 5.78 -0.51
C LEU A 70 -9.60 6.75 -1.45
N HIS A 71 -8.40 6.41 -1.92
CA HIS A 71 -7.64 7.28 -2.84
C HIS A 71 -7.95 7.03 -4.32
N ILE A 72 -8.37 5.82 -4.69
CA ILE A 72 -8.74 5.46 -6.07
C ILE A 72 -10.19 5.87 -6.36
N TRP A 73 -11.08 5.81 -5.36
CA TRP A 73 -12.51 6.10 -5.51
C TRP A 73 -12.81 7.47 -6.16
N PRO A 74 -12.17 8.59 -5.75
CA PRO A 74 -12.40 9.89 -6.37
C PRO A 74 -12.07 9.89 -7.86
N ILE A 75 -10.94 9.27 -8.25
CA ILE A 75 -10.53 9.13 -9.65
C ILE A 75 -11.62 8.40 -10.44
N ALA A 76 -12.10 7.26 -9.93
CA ALA A 76 -13.13 6.47 -10.60
C ALA A 76 -14.45 7.25 -10.77
N THR A 77 -14.83 8.05 -9.78
CA THR A 77 -16.05 8.86 -9.84
C THR A 77 -15.92 10.08 -10.74
N GLU A 78 -14.76 10.72 -10.80
CA GLU A 78 -14.49 11.84 -11.71
C GLU A 78 -14.42 11.38 -13.16
N LEU A 79 -13.84 10.20 -13.43
CA LEU A 79 -13.79 9.63 -14.79
C LEU A 79 -15.16 9.15 -15.31
N SER A 80 -16.12 8.94 -14.42
CA SER A 80 -17.46 8.43 -14.75
C SER A 80 -18.50 9.52 -15.08
N ARG A 81 -18.11 10.80 -14.98
CA ARG A 81 -18.92 11.96 -15.36
C ARG A 81 -18.51 12.48 -16.73
#